data_AF-A0AAV5UZM0-F1
#
_entry.id   AF-A0AAV5UZM0-F1
#
_cell.length_a   1.000
_cell.length_b   1.000
_cell.length_c   1.000
_cell.angle_alpha   90.00
_cell.angle_beta   90.00
_cell.angle_gamma   90.00
#
_symmetry.space_group_name_H-M   'P 1'
#
loop_
_entity.id
_entity.type
_entity.pdbx_description
1 polymer ?
#
loop_
_entity_poly.entity_id
_entity_poly.type
_entity_poly.pdbx_seq_one_letter_code
_entity_poly.pdbx_strand_id
1 'polypeptide(L)'
;SLRMQESLIFGQRLLFIFSSFVSSTTLFCLVKKTPQNQLRLRNYLIIIQVVSITATSVYMDVLFEPVPLFPILGGYCVGLLCSLGVSPKTLVYLFVQVPFLQVRLRLLTYRFQVAIPFSLLFFPAYILFISIICDCIPYSITLPAYFTLLLHPLVHNLMMLFGTPTYRQWIKSHFR
;
A
#
# COMPACT_ATOMS: atom_id res chain seq x y z
N SER A 1 6.62 2.95 -25.37
CA SER A 1 5.53 3.33 -26.28
C SER A 1 4.49 4.11 -25.49
N LEU A 2 4.07 5.30 -25.95
CA LEU A 2 3.17 6.19 -25.21
C LEU A 2 1.85 5.50 -24.79
N ARG A 3 1.27 4.70 -25.69
CA ARG A 3 0.04 3.92 -25.46
C ARG A 3 0.14 2.95 -24.27
N MET A 4 1.32 2.36 -24.05
CA MET A 4 1.51 1.40 -22.96
C MET A 4 1.56 2.11 -21.61
N GLN A 5 2.16 3.30 -21.57
CA GLN A 5 2.19 4.15 -20.38
C GLN A 5 0.78 4.65 -20.01
N GLU A 6 0.00 5.12 -20.99
CA GLU A 6 -1.40 5.51 -20.78
C GLU A 6 -2.25 4.35 -20.25
N SER A 7 -2.06 3.15 -20.81
CA SER A 7 -2.78 1.94 -20.36
C SER A 7 -2.42 1.57 -18.92
N LEU A 8 -1.15 1.72 -18.53
CA LEU A 8 -0.70 1.45 -17.16
C LEU A 8 -1.26 2.47 -16.16
N ILE A 9 -1.23 3.76 -16.50
CA ILE A 9 -1.80 4.83 -15.66
C ILE A 9 -3.31 4.60 -15.47
N PHE A 10 -4.01 4.29 -16.56
CA PHE A 10 -5.44 3.97 -16.49
C PHE A 10 -5.70 2.75 -15.60
N GLY A 11 -4.92 1.68 -15.75
CA GLY A 11 -5.00 0.49 -14.91
C GLY A 11 -4.73 0.77 -13.43
N GLN A 12 -3.72 1.58 -13.12
CA GLN A 12 -3.40 2.03 -11.76
C GLN A 12 -4.57 2.80 -11.14
N ARG A 13 -5.17 3.73 -11.88
CA ARG A 13 -6.32 4.52 -11.39
C ARG A 13 -7.54 3.65 -11.11
N LEU A 14 -7.85 2.71 -12.00
CA LEU A 14 -8.92 1.72 -11.76
C LEU A 14 -8.64 0.87 -10.53
N LEU A 15 -7.40 0.42 -10.36
CA LEU A 15 -7.00 -0.39 -9.22
C LEU A 15 -7.04 0.40 -7.92
N PHE A 16 -6.65 1.67 -7.93
CA PHE A 16 -6.76 2.58 -6.79
C PHE A 16 -8.22 2.76 -6.36
N ILE A 17 -9.14 2.98 -7.31
CA ILE A 17 -10.58 3.09 -7.03
C ILE A 17 -11.08 1.80 -6.37
N PHE A 18 -10.78 0.64 -6.96
CA PHE A 18 -11.20 -0.65 -6.41
C PHE A 18 -10.60 -0.91 -5.02
N SER A 19 -9.30 -0.68 -4.85
CA SER A 19 -8.59 -0.80 -3.58
C SER A 19 -9.19 0.11 -2.50
N SER A 20 -9.58 1.33 -2.86
CA SER A 20 -10.24 2.30 -1.96
C SER A 20 -11.61 1.81 -1.47
N PHE A 21 -12.42 1.21 -2.35
CA PHE A 21 -13.69 0.59 -1.96
C PHE A 21 -13.50 -0.59 -1.01
N VAL A 22 -12.56 -1.49 -1.32
CA VAL A 22 -12.25 -2.65 -0.46
C VAL A 22 -11.69 -2.20 0.89
N SER A 23 -10.80 -1.19 0.90
CA SER A 23 -10.24 -0.61 2.13
C SER A 23 -11.33 0.03 3.00
N SER A 24 -12.24 0.80 2.39
CA SER A 24 -13.36 1.42 3.11
C SER A 24 -14.29 0.37 3.73
N THR A 25 -14.56 -0.70 3.00
CA THR A 25 -15.36 -1.83 3.50
C THR A 25 -14.66 -2.54 4.66
N THR A 26 -13.35 -2.76 4.55
CA THR A 26 -12.52 -3.37 5.61
C THR A 26 -12.53 -2.51 6.86
N LEU A 27 -12.38 -1.19 6.72
CA LEU A 27 -12.45 -0.23 7.82
C LEU A 27 -13.83 -0.22 8.48
N PHE A 28 -14.90 -0.24 7.69
CA PHE A 28 -16.27 -0.33 8.21
C PHE A 28 -16.47 -1.62 9.04
N CYS A 29 -16.01 -2.77 8.53
CA CYS A 29 -16.05 -4.04 9.26
C CYS A 29 -15.25 -3.98 10.57
N LEU A 30 -14.04 -3.41 10.54
CA LEU A 30 -13.19 -3.22 11.73
C LEU A 30 -13.85 -2.33 12.79
N VAL A 31 -14.52 -1.25 12.38
CA VAL A 31 -15.17 -0.34 13.33
C VAL A 31 -16.43 -0.98 13.93
N LYS A 32 -17.26 -1.64 13.10
CA LYS A 32 -18.60 -2.09 13.51
C LYS A 32 -18.68 -3.53 13.99
N LYS A 33 -17.79 -4.43 13.56
CA LYS A 33 -17.93 -5.88 13.80
C LYS A 33 -16.86 -6.48 14.72
N THR A 34 -15.83 -5.73 15.10
CA THR A 34 -14.84 -6.22 16.06
C THR A 34 -15.42 -6.28 17.48
N PRO A 35 -15.35 -7.43 18.18
CA PRO A 35 -15.93 -7.60 19.50
C PRO A 35 -15.26 -6.70 20.56
N GLN A 36 -16.04 -6.21 21.53
CA GLN A 36 -15.58 -5.28 22.57
C GLN A 36 -14.48 -5.87 23.46
N ASN A 37 -14.34 -7.19 23.55
CA ASN A 37 -13.28 -7.83 24.35
C ASN A 37 -11.86 -7.58 23.78
N GLN A 38 -11.72 -6.95 22.61
CA GLN A 38 -10.45 -6.68 21.94
C GLN A 38 -10.28 -5.19 21.54
N LEU A 39 -10.81 -4.25 22.32
CA LEU A 39 -10.77 -2.81 22.00
C LEU A 39 -9.36 -2.25 21.73
N ARG A 40 -8.34 -2.70 22.47
CA ARG A 40 -6.95 -2.27 22.21
C ARG A 40 -6.48 -2.71 20.83
N LEU A 41 -6.67 -3.98 20.47
CA LEU A 41 -6.28 -4.52 19.17
C LEU A 41 -7.06 -3.83 18.04
N ARG A 42 -8.35 -3.56 18.24
CA ARG A 42 -9.18 -2.82 17.29
C ARG A 42 -8.59 -1.45 16.98
N ASN A 43 -8.24 -0.67 18.00
CA ASN A 43 -7.67 0.65 17.81
C ASN A 43 -6.33 0.59 17.08
N TYR A 44 -5.48 -0.39 17.38
CA TYR A 44 -4.23 -0.60 16.65
C TYR A 44 -4.47 -0.93 15.17
N LEU A 45 -5.38 -1.86 14.86
CA LEU A 45 -5.68 -2.23 13.47
C LEU A 45 -6.29 -1.07 12.69
N ILE A 46 -7.14 -0.25 13.31
CA ILE A 46 -7.68 0.97 12.69
C ILE A 46 -6.57 1.98 12.40
N ILE A 47 -5.67 2.22 13.37
CA ILE A 47 -4.54 3.14 13.17
C ILE A 47 -3.66 2.65 12.02
N ILE A 48 -3.33 1.37 11.98
CA ILE A 48 -2.50 0.80 10.90
C ILE A 48 -3.23 0.92 9.55
N GLN A 49 -4.52 0.60 9.48
CA GLN A 49 -5.30 0.69 8.24
C GLN A 49 -5.35 2.14 7.71
N VAL A 50 -5.66 3.10 8.58
CA VAL A 50 -5.81 4.51 8.19
C VAL A 50 -4.45 5.13 7.86
N VAL A 51 -3.46 4.96 8.74
CA VAL A 51 -2.15 5.60 8.58
C VAL A 51 -1.30 4.88 7.54
N SER A 52 -1.23 3.56 7.58
CA SER A 52 -0.28 2.82 6.74
C SER A 52 -0.83 2.47 5.36
N ILE A 53 -2.15 2.31 5.20
CA ILE A 53 -2.73 1.90 3.92
C ILE A 53 -3.37 3.10 3.25
N THR A 54 -4.30 3.80 3.90
CA THR A 54 -4.98 4.94 3.28
C THR A 54 -4.01 6.09 3.03
N ALA A 55 -3.20 6.51 4.02
CA ALA A 55 -2.27 7.61 3.79
C ALA A 55 -1.20 7.25 2.75
N THR A 56 -0.68 6.03 2.77
CA THR A 56 0.30 5.54 1.77
C THR A 56 -0.29 5.47 0.37
N SER A 57 -1.50 4.95 0.19
CA SER A 57 -2.17 4.91 -1.12
C SER A 57 -2.45 6.31 -1.64
N VAL A 58 -2.98 7.22 -0.82
CA VAL A 58 -3.20 8.62 -1.22
C VAL A 58 -1.87 9.30 -1.56
N TYR A 59 -0.83 9.04 -0.77
CA TYR A 59 0.49 9.60 -1.01
C TYR A 59 1.11 9.13 -2.32
N MET A 60 1.08 7.82 -2.59
CA MET A 60 1.70 7.25 -3.78
C MET A 60 0.86 7.49 -5.04
N ASP A 61 -0.47 7.48 -4.96
CA ASP A 61 -1.35 7.59 -6.13
C ASP A 61 -1.80 9.03 -6.44
N VAL A 62 -1.90 9.93 -5.44
CA VAL A 62 -2.38 11.31 -5.64
C VAL A 62 -1.26 12.34 -5.49
N LEU A 63 -0.35 12.16 -4.52
CA LEU A 63 0.68 13.15 -4.24
C LEU A 63 1.96 12.93 -5.05
N PHE A 64 2.27 11.68 -5.43
CA PHE A 64 3.52 11.33 -6.13
C PHE A 64 3.30 10.74 -7.54
N GLU A 65 2.26 9.93 -7.77
CA GLU A 65 1.91 9.21 -9.02
C GLU A 65 3.17 8.80 -9.82
N PRO A 66 3.97 7.82 -9.34
CA PRO A 66 5.21 7.45 -10.00
C PRO A 66 4.91 6.74 -11.33
N VAL A 67 5.27 7.37 -12.45
CA VAL A 67 5.06 6.77 -13.77
C VAL A 67 6.35 6.08 -14.24
N PRO A 68 6.36 4.74 -14.42
CA PRO A 68 7.51 4.07 -15.00
C PRO A 68 7.66 4.46 -16.46
N LEU A 69 8.75 5.15 -16.80
CA LEU A 69 9.13 5.36 -18.18
C LEU A 69 9.71 4.07 -18.77
N PHE A 70 9.39 3.81 -20.04
CA PHE A 70 9.97 2.70 -20.80
C PHE A 70 10.93 3.25 -21.85
N PRO A 71 12.12 2.67 -22.06
CA PRO A 71 12.72 1.52 -21.36
C PRO A 71 13.57 1.91 -20.15
N ILE A 72 13.84 3.21 -19.98
CA ILE A 72 14.66 3.77 -18.90
C ILE A 72 13.75 3.99 -17.70
N LEU A 73 14.06 3.39 -16.56
CA LEU A 73 13.26 3.49 -15.35
C LEU A 73 13.42 4.85 -14.65
N GLY A 74 13.07 5.92 -15.35
CA GLY A 74 12.86 7.24 -14.75
C GLY A 74 11.43 7.33 -14.23
N GLY A 75 11.28 7.69 -12.96
CA GLY A 75 10.00 8.17 -12.43
C GLY A 75 10.02 9.70 -12.46
N TYR A 76 9.15 10.32 -13.25
CA TYR A 76 8.81 11.71 -13.01
C TYR A 76 7.60 11.75 -12.09
N CYS A 77 7.64 12.64 -11.11
CA CYS A 77 6.57 12.76 -10.14
C CYS A 77 5.52 13.73 -10.67
N VAL A 78 4.31 13.22 -10.90
CA VAL A 78 3.17 14.03 -11.35
C VAL A 78 2.14 14.03 -10.22
N GLY A 79 2.36 14.87 -9.23
CA GLY A 79 1.42 14.98 -8.13
C GLY A 79 1.59 16.27 -7.37
N LEU A 80 0.65 16.53 -6.46
CA LEU A 80 0.54 17.82 -5.78
C LEU A 80 1.85 18.24 -5.09
N LEU A 81 2.58 17.28 -4.48
CA LEU A 81 3.85 17.57 -3.79
C LEU A 81 4.98 17.93 -4.74
N CYS A 82 4.98 17.35 -5.94
CA CYS A 82 6.02 17.64 -6.92
C CYS A 82 5.74 18.92 -7.68
N SER A 83 4.46 19.28 -7.86
CA SER A 83 4.07 20.63 -8.28
C SER A 83 4.48 21.71 -7.28
N LEU A 84 4.63 21.36 -6.00
CA LEU A 84 5.14 22.26 -4.94
C LEU A 84 6.68 22.26 -4.82
N GLY A 85 7.39 21.55 -5.70
CA GLY A 85 8.85 21.51 -5.71
C GLY A 85 9.49 20.65 -4.61
N VAL A 86 8.73 19.78 -3.95
CA VAL A 86 9.28 18.88 -2.94
C VAL A 86 10.18 17.83 -3.60
N SER A 87 11.42 17.71 -3.11
CA SER A 87 12.37 16.72 -3.63
C SER A 87 11.87 15.29 -3.37
N PRO A 88 11.91 14.40 -4.38
CA PRO A 88 11.59 12.98 -4.23
C PRO A 88 12.38 12.30 -3.10
N LYS A 89 13.59 12.77 -2.80
CA LYS A 89 14.46 12.21 -1.75
C LYS A 89 13.88 12.39 -0.35
N THR A 90 13.33 13.56 -0.06
CA THR A 90 12.66 13.86 1.22
C THR A 90 11.42 12.99 1.39
N LEU A 91 10.74 12.71 0.28
CA LEU A 91 9.54 11.87 0.23
C LEU A 91 9.84 10.39 0.57
N VAL A 92 10.99 9.87 0.12
CA VAL A 92 11.47 8.52 0.48
C VAL A 92 11.75 8.42 1.98
N TYR A 93 12.40 9.44 2.55
CA TYR A 93 12.78 9.43 3.95
C TYR A 93 11.55 9.33 4.88
N LEU A 94 10.50 10.08 4.58
CA LEU A 94 9.22 10.02 5.28
C LEU A 94 8.56 8.64 5.17
N PHE A 95 8.56 8.06 3.96
CA PHE A 95 7.94 6.75 3.68
C PHE A 95 8.63 5.59 4.42
N VAL A 96 9.95 5.65 4.58
CA VAL A 96 10.74 4.62 5.28
C VAL A 96 10.64 4.74 6.81
N GLN A 97 10.52 5.96 7.35
CA GLN A 97 10.55 6.22 8.81
C GLN A 97 9.23 5.85 9.53
N VAL A 98 8.09 6.24 8.97
CA VAL A 98 6.75 6.02 9.56
C VAL A 98 6.49 4.55 9.96
N PRO A 99 6.79 3.55 9.12
CA PRO A 99 6.53 2.14 9.45
C PRO A 99 7.57 1.54 10.41
N PHE A 100 8.81 2.03 10.42
CA PHE A 100 9.84 1.59 11.38
C PHE A 100 9.47 1.96 12.82
N LEU A 101 8.74 3.06 13.00
CA LEU A 101 8.20 3.47 14.30
C LEU A 101 7.09 2.51 14.79
N GLN A 102 6.30 1.93 13.88
CA GLN A 102 5.20 1.01 14.23
C GLN A 102 5.69 -0.39 14.63
N VAL A 103 6.80 -0.87 14.06
CA VAL A 103 7.37 -2.21 14.33
C VAL A 103 7.92 -2.34 15.77
N ARG A 104 8.22 -1.24 16.46
CA ARG A 104 8.72 -1.28 17.85
C ARG A 104 7.65 -1.63 18.89
N LEU A 105 6.35 -1.64 18.53
CA LEU A 105 5.28 -1.98 19.47
C LEU A 105 5.02 -3.50 19.50
N ARG A 106 5.32 -4.12 20.64
CA ARG A 106 5.42 -5.57 20.89
C ARG A 106 4.09 -6.34 20.74
N LEU A 107 4.12 -7.47 20.00
CA LEU A 107 3.49 -8.74 20.39
C LEU A 107 4.11 -9.93 19.61
N LEU A 108 4.56 -10.96 20.32
CA LEU A 108 5.37 -12.08 19.79
C LEU A 108 4.60 -12.95 18.77
N THR A 109 3.28 -13.10 18.94
CA THR A 109 2.41 -13.92 18.08
C THR A 109 2.02 -13.22 16.77
N TYR A 110 2.16 -11.88 16.70
CA TYR A 110 1.83 -11.07 15.52
C TYR A 110 3.01 -10.88 14.56
N ARG A 111 4.20 -11.42 14.90
CA ARG A 111 5.42 -11.23 14.12
C ARG A 111 5.32 -11.76 12.71
N PHE A 112 4.77 -12.97 12.50
CA PHE A 112 4.63 -13.51 11.15
C PHE A 112 3.58 -12.77 10.32
N GLN A 113 2.41 -12.49 10.91
CA GLN A 113 1.33 -11.79 10.21
C GLN A 113 1.65 -10.34 9.85
N VAL A 114 2.54 -9.67 10.60
CA VAL A 114 3.00 -8.30 10.28
C VAL A 114 4.27 -8.32 9.43
N ALA A 115 5.20 -9.24 9.68
CA ALA A 115 6.45 -9.31 8.90
C ALA A 115 6.21 -9.63 7.43
N ILE A 116 5.23 -10.48 7.10
CA ILE A 116 4.91 -10.82 5.70
C ILE A 116 4.45 -9.58 4.91
N PRO A 117 3.39 -8.84 5.30
CA PRO A 117 2.96 -7.64 4.59
C PRO A 117 4.01 -6.53 4.64
N PHE A 118 4.77 -6.40 5.74
CA PHE A 118 5.91 -5.50 5.77
C PHE A 118 6.96 -5.89 4.72
N SER A 119 7.37 -7.14 4.64
CA SER A 119 8.39 -7.57 3.69
C SER A 119 7.91 -7.39 2.24
N LEU A 120 6.64 -7.71 1.97
CA LEU A 120 6.00 -7.49 0.67
C LEU A 120 5.83 -6.00 0.30
N LEU A 121 5.87 -5.08 1.26
CA LEU A 121 5.83 -3.65 1.01
C LEU A 121 7.24 -3.03 0.92
N PHE A 122 8.08 -3.26 1.93
CA PHE A 122 9.39 -2.61 2.05
C PHE A 122 10.40 -3.10 1.04
N PHE A 123 10.45 -4.40 0.77
CA PHE A 123 11.45 -4.95 -0.14
C PHE A 123 11.23 -4.46 -1.57
N PRO A 124 10.00 -4.51 -2.14
CA PRO A 124 9.72 -3.92 -3.45
C PRO A 124 9.89 -2.39 -3.49
N ALA A 125 9.47 -1.67 -2.45
CA ALA A 125 9.71 -0.23 -2.34
C ALA A 125 11.20 0.10 -2.41
N TYR A 126 12.02 -0.62 -1.64
CA TYR A 126 13.46 -0.43 -1.60
C TYR A 126 14.11 -0.68 -2.96
N ILE A 127 13.72 -1.74 -3.67
CA ILE A 127 14.19 -2.03 -5.04
C ILE A 127 13.86 -0.86 -5.97
N LEU A 128 12.63 -0.34 -5.96
CA LEU A 128 12.26 0.79 -6.81
C LEU A 128 13.06 2.05 -6.47
N PHE A 129 13.26 2.33 -5.19
CA PHE A 129 14.03 3.50 -4.77
C PHE A 129 15.50 3.42 -5.16
N ILE A 130 16.15 2.27 -4.93
CA ILE A 130 17.55 2.07 -5.36
C ILE A 130 17.63 2.14 -6.88
N SER A 131 16.63 1.63 -7.61
CA SER A 131 16.59 1.76 -9.06
C SER A 131 16.55 3.22 -9.51
N ILE A 132 15.79 4.09 -8.84
CA ILE A 132 15.70 5.53 -9.17
C ILE A 132 16.99 6.28 -8.83
N ILE A 133 17.71 5.86 -7.78
CA ILE A 133 18.93 6.55 -7.33
C ILE A 133 20.16 6.13 -8.15
N CYS A 134 20.29 4.82 -8.42
CA CYS A 134 21.52 4.25 -8.96
C CYS A 134 21.41 3.92 -10.46
N ASP A 135 20.22 3.95 -11.05
CA ASP A 135 19.92 3.54 -12.44
C ASP A 135 20.49 2.15 -12.83
N CYS A 136 20.83 1.32 -11.83
CA CYS A 136 21.60 0.08 -12.02
C CYS A 136 20.75 -1.19 -12.01
N ILE A 137 19.47 -1.09 -11.63
CA ILE A 137 18.57 -2.24 -11.53
C ILE A 137 17.80 -2.39 -12.85
N PRO A 138 17.83 -3.57 -13.50
CA PRO A 138 17.15 -3.77 -14.76
C PRO A 138 15.62 -3.73 -14.60
N TYR A 139 14.96 -3.26 -15.65
CA TYR A 139 13.50 -3.14 -15.75
C TYR A 139 12.74 -4.43 -15.41
N SER A 140 13.32 -5.60 -15.71
CA SER A 140 12.73 -6.91 -15.41
C SER A 140 12.54 -7.19 -13.92
N ILE A 141 13.32 -6.54 -13.05
CA ILE A 141 13.23 -6.71 -11.58
C ILE A 141 12.30 -5.63 -10.98
N THR A 142 12.35 -4.42 -11.52
CA THR A 142 11.62 -3.27 -10.98
C THR A 142 10.14 -3.31 -11.36
N LEU A 143 9.79 -3.82 -12.54
CA LEU A 143 8.38 -3.94 -12.94
C LEU A 143 7.57 -4.86 -12.00
N PRO A 144 8.01 -6.09 -11.67
CA PRO A 144 7.34 -6.91 -10.67
C PRO A 144 7.28 -6.24 -9.29
N ALA A 145 8.34 -5.54 -8.88
CA ALA A 145 8.35 -4.80 -7.62
C ALA A 145 7.27 -3.70 -7.60
N TYR A 146 7.13 -2.96 -8.70
CA TYR A 146 6.08 -1.96 -8.90
C TYR A 146 4.67 -2.58 -8.79
N PHE A 147 4.40 -3.65 -9.52
CA PHE A 147 3.09 -4.32 -9.44
C PHE A 147 2.82 -4.91 -8.05
N THR A 148 3.86 -5.40 -7.36
CA THR A 148 3.73 -5.92 -5.99
C THR A 148 3.29 -4.82 -5.03
N LEU A 149 3.90 -3.63 -5.12
CA LEU A 149 3.47 -2.47 -4.33
C LEU A 149 2.04 -2.04 -4.65
N LEU A 150 1.70 -2.02 -5.94
CA LEU A 150 0.40 -1.59 -6.42
C LEU A 150 -0.72 -2.55 -5.95
N LEU A 151 -0.46 -3.86 -5.98
CA LEU A 151 -1.40 -4.90 -5.54
C LEU A 151 -1.42 -5.10 -4.02
N HIS A 152 -0.37 -4.73 -3.30
CA HIS A 152 -0.23 -5.01 -1.87
C HIS A 152 -1.42 -4.50 -1.01
N PRO A 153 -1.86 -3.23 -1.11
CA PRO A 153 -3.02 -2.73 -0.37
C PRO A 153 -4.28 -3.56 -0.61
N LEU A 154 -4.50 -3.96 -1.85
CA LEU A 154 -5.65 -4.76 -2.23
C LEU A 154 -5.58 -6.15 -1.61
N VAL A 155 -4.45 -6.85 -1.81
CA VAL A 155 -4.22 -8.19 -1.26
C VAL A 155 -4.32 -8.19 0.26
N HIS A 156 -3.76 -7.18 0.92
CA HIS A 156 -3.83 -7.03 2.37
C HIS A 156 -5.29 -6.90 2.85
N ASN A 157 -6.09 -6.03 2.21
CA ASN A 157 -7.48 -5.82 2.59
C ASN A 157 -8.35 -7.05 2.34
N LEU A 158 -8.14 -7.74 1.21
CA LEU A 158 -8.82 -9.00 0.92
C LEU A 158 -8.42 -10.09 1.93
N MET A 159 -7.13 -10.19 2.27
CA MET A 159 -6.65 -11.12 3.29
C MET A 159 -7.29 -10.84 4.65
N MET A 160 -7.45 -9.57 5.03
CA MET A 160 -8.12 -9.17 6.27
C MET A 160 -9.62 -9.56 6.25
N LEU A 161 -10.33 -9.27 5.16
CA LEU A 161 -11.75 -9.57 4.99
C LEU A 161 -12.02 -11.08 4.97
N PHE A 162 -11.24 -11.85 4.21
CA PHE A 162 -11.45 -13.29 4.07
C PHE A 162 -10.81 -14.09 5.18
N GLY A 163 -9.65 -13.67 5.70
CA GLY A 163 -8.94 -14.37 6.78
C GLY A 163 -9.64 -14.26 8.13
N THR A 164 -10.35 -13.16 8.39
CA THR A 164 -11.04 -12.96 9.67
C THR A 164 -12.41 -13.67 9.67
N PRO A 165 -12.64 -14.68 10.52
CA PRO A 165 -13.87 -15.48 10.50
C PRO A 165 -15.13 -14.65 10.75
N THR A 166 -15.05 -13.63 11.61
CA THR A 166 -16.15 -12.70 11.91
C THR A 166 -16.59 -11.92 10.68
N TYR A 167 -15.65 -11.44 9.87
CA TYR A 167 -15.96 -10.71 8.63
C TYR A 167 -16.54 -11.65 7.57
N ARG A 168 -15.98 -12.86 7.46
CA ARG A 168 -16.48 -13.90 6.55
C ARG A 168 -17.93 -14.29 6.86
N GLN A 169 -18.29 -14.43 8.13
CA GLN A 169 -19.67 -14.73 8.54
C GLN A 169 -20.61 -13.56 8.19
N TRP A 170 -20.18 -12.33 8.42
CA TRP A 170 -20.99 -11.15 8.08
C TRP A 170 -21.23 -11.04 6.56
N ILE A 171 -20.19 -11.22 5.73
CA ILE A 171 -20.32 -11.22 4.27
C ILE A 171 -21.33 -12.30 3.84
N LYS A 172 -21.19 -13.53 4.36
CA LYS A 172 -22.15 -14.63 4.06
C LYS A 172 -23.58 -14.31 4.47
N SER A 173 -23.80 -13.54 5.54
CA SER A 173 -25.14 -13.15 5.99
C SER A 173 -25.77 -12.03 5.18
N HIS A 174 -24.98 -11.24 4.45
CA HIS A 174 -25.45 -10.11 3.66
C HIS A 174 -25.76 -10.47 2.20
N PHE A 175 -25.08 -11.50 1.67
CA PHE A 175 -25.27 -12.02 0.31
C PHE A 175 -26.16 -13.28 0.24
N ARG A 176 -26.77 -13.68 1.35
CA ARG A 176 -27.86 -14.66 1.38
C ARG A 176 -29.19 -13.94 1.40
#